data_AF-A0A1J4WVU3-F1
#
_entry.id   AF-A0A1J4WVU3-F1
#
_cell.length_a   1.000
_cell.length_b   1.000
_cell.length_c   1.000
_cell.angle_alpha   90.00
_cell.angle_beta   90.00
_cell.angle_gamma   90.00
#
_symmetry.space_group_name_H-M   'P 1'
#
loop_
_entity.id
_entity.type
_entity.pdbx_description
1 polymer ?
#
loop_
_entity_poly.entity_id
_entity_poly.type
_entity_poly.pdbx_seq_one_letter_code
_entity_poly.pdbx_strand_id
1 'polypeptide(L)' 'MKRNLPYLFTYLRHPELNIPNTSNSLEGIFTHIKKNIRLHGGLRIDQKLPMIEEFLRAK' A
#
# COMPACT_ATOMS: atom_id res chain seq x y z
N MET A 1 24.18 -1.55 -3.51
CA MET A 1 23.02 -0.63 -3.55
C MET A 1 22.29 -0.56 -4.91
N LYS A 2 22.49 -1.47 -5.88
CA LYS A 2 21.84 -1.40 -7.21
C LYS A 2 20.77 -2.47 -7.50
N ARG A 3 20.42 -3.32 -6.51
CA ARG A 3 19.54 -4.49 -6.70
C ARG A 3 18.17 -4.14 -7.29
N ASN A 4 17.63 -2.97 -6.97
CA ASN A 4 16.29 -2.56 -7.43
C ASN A 4 16.31 -1.67 -8.67
N LEU A 5 17.49 -1.26 -9.16
CA LEU A 5 17.63 -0.37 -10.31
C LEU A 5 16.95 -0.92 -11.58
N PRO A 6 16.99 -2.23 -11.88
CA PRO A 6 16.27 -2.79 -13.02
C PRO A 6 14.75 -2.52 -12.99
N TYR A 7 14.15 -2.36 -11.81
CA TYR A 7 12.70 -2.19 -11.64
C TYR A 7 12.23 -0.73 -11.62
N LEU A 8 13.13 0.24 -11.46
CA LEU A 8 12.78 1.65 -11.23
C LEU A 8 11.93 2.27 -12.35
N PHE A 9 12.20 1.89 -13.60
CA PHE A 9 11.52 2.41 -14.78
C PHE A 9 10.53 1.40 -15.41
N THR A 10 10.04 0.44 -14.63
CA THR A 10 9.10 -0.58 -15.13
C THR A 10 7.83 0.04 -15.71
N TYR A 11 7.32 1.10 -15.08
CA TYR A 11 6.13 1.82 -15.56
C TYR A 11 6.34 2.47 -16.94
N LEU A 12 7.58 2.83 -17.32
CA LEU A 12 7.89 3.36 -18.64
C LEU A 12 8.00 2.27 -19.71
N ARG A 13 8.44 1.07 -19.33
CA ARG A 13 8.61 -0.06 -20.25
C ARG A 13 7.30 -0.78 -20.56
N HIS A 14 6.29 -0.62 -19.72
CA HIS A 14 5.01 -1.31 -19.80
C HIS A 14 3.81 -0.34 -19.72
N PRO A 15 3.64 0.57 -20.69
CA PRO A 15 2.52 1.52 -20.70
C PRO A 15 1.15 0.82 -20.77
N GLU A 16 1.08 -0.39 -21.33
CA GLU A 16 -0.13 -1.21 -21.43
C GLU A 16 -0.72 -1.58 -20.06
N LEU A 17 0.12 -1.61 -19.01
CA LEU A 17 -0.30 -1.93 -17.65
C LEU A 17 -0.92 -0.74 -16.92
N ASN A 18 -0.89 0.46 -17.52
CA ASN A 18 -1.41 1.70 -16.93
C ASN A 18 -0.89 1.98 -15.51
N ILE A 19 0.37 1.60 -15.24
CA ILE A 19 1.00 1.80 -13.93
C ILE A 19 1.30 3.30 -13.78
N PRO A 20 0.81 3.97 -12.73
CA PRO A 20 1.10 5.37 -12.49
C PRO A 20 2.60 5.56 -12.19
N ASN A 21 3.15 6.69 -12.61
CA ASN A 21 4.52 7.09 -12.33
C ASN A 21 4.76 7.55 -10.86
N THR A 22 3.71 7.56 -10.04
CA THR A 22 3.76 7.94 -8.61
C THR A 22 3.07 6.90 -7.73
N SER A 23 3.54 6.74 -6.51
CA SER A 23 2.95 5.89 -5.47
C SER A 23 1.92 6.62 -4.59
N ASN A 24 1.52 7.84 -4.95
CA ASN A 24 0.66 8.70 -4.13
C ASN A 24 -0.65 8.02 -3.69
N SER A 25 -1.28 7.26 -4.61
CA SER A 25 -2.50 6.52 -4.30
C SER A 25 -2.27 5.42 -3.26
N LEU A 26 -1.13 4.71 -3.33
CA LEU A 26 -0.75 3.68 -2.36
C LEU A 26 -0.42 4.30 -1.00
N GLU A 27 0.36 5.39 -0.99
CA GLU A 27 0.74 6.09 0.23
C GLU A 27 -0.48 6.67 0.96
N GLY A 28 -1.45 7.20 0.22
CA GLY A 28 -2.72 7.69 0.78
C GLY A 28 -3.52 6.57 1.46
N ILE A 29 -3.67 5.41 0.81
CA ILE A 29 -4.34 4.24 1.38
C ILE A 29 -3.62 3.77 2.64
N PHE A 30 -2.28 3.61 2.59
CA PHE A 30 -1.52 3.16 3.75
C PHE A 30 -1.55 4.14 4.91
N THR A 31 -1.58 5.44 4.64
CA THR A 31 -1.73 6.47 5.68
C THR A 31 -3.09 6.34 6.37
N HIS A 32 -4.16 6.14 5.60
CA HIS A 32 -5.50 5.91 6.13
C HIS A 32 -5.56 4.65 7.02
N ILE A 33 -5.05 3.52 6.53
CA ILE A 33 -5.02 2.25 7.27
C ILE A 33 -4.21 2.40 8.56
N LYS A 34 -2.99 2.96 8.48
CA LYS A 34 -2.12 3.16 9.66
C LYS A 34 -2.77 4.05 10.72
N LYS A 35 -3.47 5.12 10.31
CA LYS A 35 -4.19 6.02 11.23
C LYS A 35 -5.24 5.24 12.03
N ASN A 36 -6.05 4.44 11.36
CA ASN A 36 -7.09 3.65 12.02
C ASN A 36 -6.48 2.57 12.93
N ILE A 37 -5.51 1.79 12.47
CA ILE A 37 -4.85 0.76 13.31
C ILE A 37 -4.20 1.36 14.56
N ARG A 38 -3.62 2.56 14.45
CA ARG A 38 -2.97 3.24 15.59
C ARG A 38 -3.96 3.57 16.70
N LEU A 39 -5.21 3.91 16.37
CA LEU A 39 -6.27 4.12 17.36
C LEU A 39 -6.58 2.82 18.13
N HIS A 40 -6.33 1.66 17.53
CA HIS A 40 -6.49 0.34 18.12
C HIS A 40 -5.15 -0.27 18.58
N GLY A 41 -4.30 0.55 19.20
CA GLY A 41 -2.94 0.18 19.61
C GLY A 41 -2.87 -1.10 20.46
N GLY A 42 -3.88 -1.32 21.32
CA GLY A 42 -3.97 -2.49 22.22
C GLY A 42 -4.43 -3.80 21.57
N LEU A 43 -4.85 -3.79 20.30
CA LEU A 43 -5.23 -5.03 19.61
C LEU A 43 -4.00 -5.86 19.21
N ARG A 44 -4.13 -7.18 19.32
CA ARG A 44 -3.14 -8.14 18.81
C ARG A 44 -3.13 -8.14 17.29
N ILE A 45 -2.06 -8.66 16.69
CA ILE A 45 -1.86 -8.64 15.23
C ILE A 45 -2.99 -9.41 14.51
N ASP A 46 -3.40 -10.55 15.03
CA ASP A 46 -4.50 -11.36 14.52
C ASP A 46 -5.85 -10.63 14.54
N GLN A 47 -6.05 -9.68 15.44
CA GLN A 47 -7.23 -8.82 15.49
C GLN A 47 -7.13 -7.63 14.52
N LYS A 48 -5.92 -7.18 14.20
CA LYS A 48 -5.65 -6.08 13.25
C LYS A 48 -5.76 -6.53 11.79
N LEU A 49 -5.50 -7.80 11.49
CA LEU A 49 -5.54 -8.35 10.13
C LEU A 49 -6.96 -8.26 9.48
N PRO A 50 -8.05 -8.68 10.15
CA PRO A 50 -9.40 -8.52 9.61
C PRO A 50 -9.76 -7.05 9.34
N MET A 51 -9.30 -6.12 10.18
CA MET A 51 -9.53 -4.68 9.97
C MET A 51 -8.84 -4.18 8.70
N ILE A 52 -7.58 -4.59 8.47
CA ILE A 52 -6.86 -4.25 7.23
C ILE A 52 -7.60 -4.81 6.02
N GLU A 53 -8.07 -6.06 6.10
CA GLU A 53 -8.83 -6.70 5.03
C GLU A 53 -10.14 -5.94 4.74
N GLU A 54 -10.87 -5.54 5.77
CA GLU A 54 -12.08 -4.71 5.63
C GLU A 54 -11.76 -3.37 4.97
N PHE A 55 -10.71 -2.66 5.40
CA PHE A 55 -10.30 -1.39 4.78
C PHE A 55 -9.91 -1.53 3.31
N LEU A 56 -9.35 -2.68 2.92
CA LEU A 56 -9.00 -2.97 1.53
C LEU A 56 -10.20 -3.41 0.69
N ARG A 57 -11.24 -3.99 1.31
CA ARG A 57 -12.50 -4.39 0.65
C ARG A 57 -13.50 -3.24 0.51
N ALA A 58 -13.50 -2.28 1.43
CA ALA A 58 -14.41 -1.13 1.44
C ALA A 58 -14.10 -0.08 0.34
N LYS A 59 -13.17 -0.40 -0.56
CA LYS A 59 -12.71 0.44 -1.66
C LYS A 59 -12.85 -0.30 -2.98
#